data_AF-Q38B92-F1
#
_entry.id   AF-Q38B92-F1
#
_cell.length_a   1.000
_cell.length_b   1.000
_cell.length_c   1.000
_cell.angle_alpha   90.00
_cell.angle_beta   90.00
_cell.angle_gamma   90.00
#
_symmetry.space_group_name_H-M   'P 1'
#
loop_
_entity.id
_entity.type
_entity.pdbx_description
1 polymer ?
#
loop_
_entity_poly.entity_id
_entity_poly.type
_entity_poly.pdbx_seq_one_letter_code
_entity_poly.pdbx_strand_id
1 'polypeptide(L)'
;MGRRHGVIRGFIFVLFLLLCATAAANVSREEQSHAREGGGAQATAEPSFSLLSVCKQEAHKLCPRQEHAPLKCLLHHFASSRSGPGINEARNLASANPLRRSYRNTAFFNRECAAWLRAREECVSFVRRAGYCRDDETARECLRRIPQHVLRPSCRNSAYYNSVLLYGKMKQQQQQESVSQDSSA
;
A
#
# COMPACT_ATOMS: atom_id res chain seq x y z
N MET A 1 -48.03 -43.85 26.91
CA MET A 1 -47.67 -42.54 27.50
C MET A 1 -46.26 -42.20 27.02
N GLY A 2 -46.04 -41.14 26.23
CA GLY A 2 -44.68 -40.87 25.71
C GLY A 2 -44.49 -39.76 24.69
N ARG A 3 -45.51 -38.97 24.35
CA ARG A 3 -45.41 -37.91 23.30
C ARG A 3 -45.07 -36.51 23.84
N ARG A 4 -44.40 -36.39 24.99
CA ARG A 4 -43.97 -35.08 25.54
C ARG A 4 -42.57 -34.63 25.09
N HIS A 5 -41.78 -35.47 24.42
CA HIS A 5 -40.41 -35.14 24.01
C HIS A 5 -40.31 -34.29 22.72
N GLY A 6 -41.36 -34.25 21.90
CA GLY A 6 -41.36 -33.46 20.66
C GLY A 6 -41.43 -31.94 20.87
N VAL A 7 -42.10 -31.51 21.95
CA VAL A 7 -42.35 -30.08 22.20
C VAL A 7 -41.08 -29.34 22.65
N ILE A 8 -40.24 -29.99 23.44
CA ILE A 8 -38.98 -29.39 23.96
C ILE A 8 -38.01 -29.12 22.81
N ARG A 9 -37.91 -30.04 21.85
CA ARG A 9 -36.98 -29.93 20.72
C ARG A 9 -37.38 -28.78 19.77
N GLY A 10 -38.68 -28.54 19.60
CA GLY A 10 -39.20 -27.38 18.87
C GLY A 10 -38.94 -26.07 19.60
N PHE A 11 -39.11 -26.04 20.93
CA PHE A 11 -38.86 -24.84 21.73
C PHE A 11 -37.40 -24.39 21.68
N ILE A 12 -36.44 -25.31 21.74
CA ILE A 12 -35.00 -24.98 21.61
C ILE A 12 -34.69 -24.37 20.25
N PHE A 13 -35.27 -24.90 19.16
CA PHE A 13 -35.04 -24.40 17.81
C PHE A 13 -35.60 -22.98 17.63
N VAL A 14 -36.79 -22.70 18.18
CA VAL A 14 -37.38 -21.36 18.16
C VAL A 14 -36.58 -20.39 19.02
N LEU A 15 -36.08 -20.82 20.19
CA LEU A 15 -35.22 -19.99 21.04
C LEU A 15 -33.90 -19.63 20.34
N PHE A 16 -33.28 -20.59 19.65
CA PHE A 16 -32.03 -20.38 18.91
C PHE A 16 -32.24 -19.41 17.74
N LEU A 17 -33.35 -19.55 17.00
CA LEU A 17 -33.72 -18.61 15.93
C LEU A 17 -34.01 -17.20 16.47
N LEU A 18 -34.69 -17.07 17.62
CA LEU A 18 -34.90 -15.78 18.29
C LEU A 18 -33.58 -15.17 18.75
N LEU A 19 -32.67 -15.96 19.34
CA LEU A 19 -31.34 -15.48 19.74
C LEU A 19 -30.53 -15.00 18.54
N CYS A 20 -30.50 -15.77 17.44
CA CYS A 20 -29.86 -15.34 16.19
C CYS A 20 -30.49 -14.07 15.60
N ALA A 21 -31.82 -13.93 15.65
CA ALA A 21 -32.50 -12.74 15.18
C ALA A 21 -32.18 -11.50 16.06
N THR A 22 -32.09 -11.66 17.38
CA THR A 22 -31.69 -10.56 18.28
C THR A 22 -30.22 -10.17 18.12
N ALA A 23 -29.32 -11.12 17.86
CA ALA A 23 -27.91 -10.83 17.58
C ALA A 23 -27.76 -10.01 16.28
N ALA A 24 -28.51 -10.36 15.22
CA ALA A 24 -28.51 -9.60 13.97
C ALA A 24 -29.12 -8.20 14.14
N ALA A 25 -30.20 -8.07 14.91
CA ALA A 25 -30.84 -6.77 15.15
C ALA A 25 -29.97 -5.83 16.00
N ASN A 26 -29.21 -6.36 16.97
CA ASN A 26 -28.29 -5.55 17.78
C ASN A 26 -27.07 -5.10 16.98
N VAL A 27 -26.53 -5.94 16.09
CA VAL A 27 -25.44 -5.53 15.17
C VAL A 27 -25.89 -4.40 14.25
N SER A 28 -27.10 -4.47 13.68
CA SER A 28 -27.61 -3.38 12.83
C SER A 28 -27.93 -2.09 13.61
N ARG A 29 -28.27 -2.18 14.90
CA ARG A 29 -28.54 -1.00 15.72
C ARG A 29 -27.27 -0.31 16.21
N GLU A 30 -26.23 -1.07 16.54
CA GLU A 30 -24.92 -0.51 16.93
C GLU A 30 -24.22 0.16 15.74
N GLU A 31 -24.41 -0.37 14.53
CA GLU A 31 -23.91 0.24 13.30
C GLU A 31 -24.63 1.56 12.95
N GLN A 32 -25.90 1.73 13.37
CA GLN A 32 -26.63 2.99 13.18
C GLN A 32 -26.42 4.03 14.29
N SER A 33 -26.12 3.63 15.54
CA SER A 33 -25.78 4.58 16.60
C SER A 33 -24.36 5.13 16.45
N HIS A 34 -23.41 4.33 15.95
CA HIS A 34 -22.07 4.83 15.62
C HIS A 34 -22.02 5.68 14.33
N ALA A 35 -23.04 5.59 13.47
CA ALA A 35 -23.11 6.38 12.25
C ALA A 35 -23.75 7.77 12.42
N ARG A 36 -24.25 8.14 13.61
CA ARG A 36 -25.02 9.40 13.77
C ARG A 36 -24.46 10.44 14.74
N GLU A 37 -23.40 10.15 15.48
CA GLU A 37 -22.68 11.18 16.27
C GLU A 37 -21.17 10.94 16.18
N GLY A 38 -20.50 11.73 15.35
CA GLY A 38 -19.05 11.69 15.22
C GLY A 38 -18.61 12.00 13.81
N GLY A 39 -18.70 13.27 13.43
CA GLY A 39 -18.22 13.75 12.14
C GLY A 39 -16.80 13.25 11.82
N GLY A 40 -16.70 12.50 10.73
CA GLY A 40 -15.74 12.81 9.69
C GLY A 40 -14.26 12.67 10.04
N ALA A 41 -13.84 11.53 10.58
CA ALA A 41 -12.58 10.94 10.15
C ALA A 41 -12.94 9.78 9.23
N GLN A 42 -13.34 10.10 7.99
CA GLN A 42 -13.31 9.13 6.90
C GLN A 42 -11.94 8.45 6.98
N ALA A 43 -11.96 7.14 7.24
CA ALA A 43 -10.87 6.26 6.92
C ALA A 43 -10.69 6.37 5.40
N THR A 44 -9.96 7.40 4.98
CA THR A 44 -9.39 7.47 3.66
C THR A 44 -8.65 6.16 3.51
N ALA A 45 -9.12 5.28 2.62
CA ALA A 45 -8.28 4.23 2.11
C ALA A 45 -6.99 4.94 1.65
N GLU A 46 -5.94 4.83 2.47
CA GLU A 46 -4.77 5.69 2.43
C GLU A 46 -4.28 5.76 0.98
N PRO A 47 -4.18 6.96 0.36
CA PRO A 47 -3.95 7.10 -1.08
C PRO A 47 -2.68 6.37 -1.56
N SER A 48 -1.75 6.12 -0.64
CA SER A 48 -0.54 5.33 -0.88
C SER A 48 -0.82 3.86 -1.25
N PHE A 49 -1.82 3.20 -0.67
CA PHE A 49 -2.19 1.82 -1.03
C PHE A 49 -2.89 1.75 -2.38
N SER A 50 -3.77 2.72 -2.67
CA SER A 50 -4.39 2.84 -4.00
C SER A 50 -3.31 2.96 -5.09
N LEU A 51 -2.30 3.80 -4.84
CA LEU A 51 -1.18 4.01 -5.74
C LEU A 51 -0.26 2.79 -5.90
N LEU A 52 -0.04 2.03 -4.82
CA LEU A 52 0.63 0.72 -4.90
C LEU A 52 -0.18 -0.27 -5.76
N SER A 53 -1.52 -0.22 -5.70
CA SER A 53 -2.39 -1.06 -6.51
C SER A 53 -2.27 -0.73 -8.01
N VAL A 54 -2.14 0.55 -8.36
CA VAL A 54 -1.86 1.01 -9.73
C VAL A 54 -0.52 0.46 -10.23
N CYS A 55 0.54 0.56 -9.43
CA CYS A 55 1.82 -0.05 -9.81
C CYS A 55 1.77 -1.58 -9.90
N LYS A 56 0.95 -2.24 -9.08
CA LYS A 56 0.74 -3.68 -9.15
C LYS A 56 0.07 -4.07 -10.47
N GLN A 57 -0.94 -3.32 -10.92
CA GLN A 57 -1.59 -3.53 -12.22
C GLN A 57 -0.60 -3.33 -13.38
N GLU A 58 0.23 -2.29 -13.33
CA GLU A 58 1.29 -2.09 -14.34
C GLU A 58 2.29 -3.25 -14.35
N ALA A 59 2.65 -3.79 -13.17
CA ALA A 59 3.51 -4.95 -13.09
C ALA A 59 2.84 -6.21 -13.67
N HIS A 60 1.55 -6.44 -13.44
CA HIS A 60 0.85 -7.56 -14.07
C HIS A 60 0.83 -7.46 -15.59
N LYS A 61 0.66 -6.25 -16.14
CA LYS A 61 0.65 -6.00 -17.59
C LYS A 61 2.03 -6.19 -18.23
N LEU A 62 3.07 -5.62 -17.63
CA LEU A 62 4.43 -5.59 -18.20
C LEU A 62 5.24 -6.85 -17.85
N CYS A 63 4.92 -7.50 -16.74
CA CYS A 63 5.68 -8.60 -16.17
C CYS A 63 4.82 -9.85 -15.91
N PRO A 64 4.06 -10.36 -16.90
CA PRO A 64 3.09 -11.44 -16.68
C PRO A 64 3.73 -12.76 -16.23
N ARG A 65 5.03 -12.95 -16.47
CA ARG A 65 5.78 -14.16 -16.09
C ARG A 65 6.50 -14.07 -14.73
N GLN A 66 6.40 -12.94 -14.02
CA GLN A 66 7.21 -12.64 -12.84
C GLN A 66 6.36 -12.53 -11.56
N GLU A 67 5.77 -13.64 -11.12
CA GLU A 67 4.89 -13.66 -9.95
C GLU A 67 5.66 -13.37 -8.64
N HIS A 68 6.88 -13.88 -8.50
CA HIS A 68 7.65 -13.75 -7.25
C HIS A 68 8.43 -12.43 -7.14
N ALA A 69 8.66 -11.71 -8.25
CA ALA A 69 9.44 -10.47 -8.25
C ALA A 69 8.88 -9.37 -9.18
N PRO A 70 7.56 -9.07 -9.12
CA PRO A 70 6.91 -8.15 -10.05
C PRO A 70 7.53 -6.75 -9.99
N LEU A 71 7.89 -6.28 -8.79
CA LEU A 71 8.52 -4.96 -8.62
C LEU A 71 9.91 -4.88 -9.25
N LYS A 72 10.71 -5.96 -9.23
CA LYS A 72 12.05 -5.97 -9.84
C LYS A 72 11.95 -5.80 -11.35
N CYS A 73 11.02 -6.53 -11.97
CA CYS A 73 10.73 -6.40 -13.38
C CYS A 73 10.18 -5.01 -13.73
N LEU A 74 9.23 -4.50 -12.94
CA LEU A 74 8.66 -3.16 -13.12
C LEU A 74 9.75 -2.06 -13.08
N LEU A 75 10.67 -2.15 -12.12
CA LEU A 75 11.81 -1.24 -12.01
C LEU A 75 12.74 -1.31 -13.21
N HIS A 76 12.97 -2.51 -13.75
CA HIS A 76 13.77 -2.68 -14.95
C HIS A 76 13.12 -1.98 -16.16
N HIS A 77 11.82 -2.22 -16.41
CA HIS A 77 11.10 -1.52 -17.49
C HIS A 77 11.11 0.00 -17.31
N PHE A 78 10.95 0.48 -16.08
CA PHE A 78 10.97 1.92 -15.79
C PHE A 78 12.37 2.55 -15.95
N ALA A 79 13.44 1.81 -15.66
CA ALA A 79 14.79 2.26 -15.94
C ALA A 79 15.04 2.32 -17.46
N SER A 80 14.71 1.24 -18.17
CA SER A 80 14.90 1.12 -19.62
C SER A 80 14.08 2.16 -20.41
N SER A 81 12.86 2.49 -19.98
CA SER A 81 12.06 3.52 -20.66
C SER A 81 12.73 4.89 -20.63
N ARG A 82 13.43 5.22 -19.54
CA ARG A 82 14.14 6.49 -19.40
C ARG A 82 15.46 6.54 -20.16
N SER A 83 16.07 5.39 -20.39
CA SER A 83 17.30 5.23 -21.19
C SER A 83 17.05 5.17 -22.71
N GLY A 84 15.81 5.34 -23.17
CA GLY A 84 15.44 5.26 -24.60
C GLY A 84 16.31 6.15 -25.52
N PRO A 85 16.42 5.81 -26.82
CA PRO A 85 17.40 6.36 -27.76
C PRO A 85 17.07 7.80 -28.17
N GLY A 86 17.16 8.72 -27.23
CA GLY A 86 16.88 10.15 -27.44
C GLY A 86 18.11 10.97 -27.83
N ILE A 87 19.31 10.40 -27.89
CA ILE A 87 20.54 11.17 -28.16
C ILE A 87 20.57 11.63 -29.63
N ASN A 88 19.99 10.86 -30.56
CA ASN A 88 19.98 11.24 -31.98
C ASN A 88 18.78 12.14 -32.36
N GLU A 89 17.67 12.10 -31.64
CA GLU A 89 16.56 13.06 -31.81
C GLU A 89 16.74 14.35 -30.97
N ALA A 90 17.70 14.36 -30.03
CA ALA A 90 17.94 15.51 -29.16
C ALA A 90 18.52 16.73 -29.83
N ARG A 91 19.12 16.60 -31.02
CA ARG A 91 19.72 17.74 -31.70
C ARG A 91 18.66 18.68 -32.32
N ASN A 92 17.43 18.21 -32.56
CA ASN A 92 16.38 19.02 -33.19
C ASN A 92 15.28 19.54 -32.24
N LEU A 93 15.27 19.18 -30.95
CA LEU A 93 14.34 19.74 -29.96
C LEU A 93 15.06 20.26 -28.71
N ALA A 94 15.87 21.30 -28.88
CA ALA A 94 16.43 22.07 -27.76
C ALA A 94 15.40 22.98 -27.05
N SER A 95 14.14 23.02 -27.52
CA SER A 95 13.09 23.94 -27.04
C SER A 95 11.97 23.27 -26.23
N ALA A 96 12.15 22.01 -25.78
CA ALA A 96 11.15 21.33 -24.95
C ALA A 96 11.62 21.21 -23.49
N ASN A 97 10.93 21.94 -22.61
CA ASN A 97 11.08 21.94 -21.14
C ASN A 97 11.51 20.56 -20.58
N PRO A 98 12.63 20.46 -19.81
CA PRO A 98 13.19 19.19 -19.34
C PRO A 98 12.19 18.28 -18.62
N LEU A 99 11.23 18.88 -17.92
CA LEU A 99 10.15 18.15 -17.24
C LEU A 99 9.24 17.40 -18.21
N ARG A 100 9.00 17.96 -19.40
CA ARG A 100 8.19 17.33 -20.46
C ARG A 100 8.91 16.15 -21.10
N ARG A 101 10.25 16.23 -21.23
CA ARG A 101 11.08 15.15 -21.79
C ARG A 101 11.10 13.91 -20.90
N SER A 102 11.20 14.10 -19.58
CA SER A 102 11.12 13.01 -18.60
C SER A 102 9.75 12.31 -18.61
N TYR A 103 8.67 13.03 -18.97
CA TYR A 103 7.31 12.49 -19.00
C TYR A 103 6.97 11.74 -20.29
N ARG A 104 7.51 12.15 -21.46
CA ARG A 104 7.23 11.50 -22.75
C ARG A 104 7.70 10.04 -22.80
N ASN A 105 8.86 9.73 -22.24
CA ASN A 105 9.37 8.36 -22.22
C ASN A 105 8.66 7.45 -21.19
N THR A 106 7.98 8.05 -20.22
CA THR A 106 7.11 7.31 -19.28
C THR A 106 5.72 7.04 -19.86
N ALA A 107 5.45 7.31 -21.13
CA ALA A 107 4.13 7.15 -21.76
C ALA A 107 3.51 5.75 -21.61
N PHE A 108 4.32 4.72 -21.34
CA PHE A 108 3.84 3.36 -21.10
C PHE A 108 3.31 3.10 -19.69
N PHE A 109 3.61 3.98 -18.74
CA PHE A 109 3.23 3.83 -17.33
C PHE A 109 2.12 4.80 -16.97
N ASN A 110 1.17 4.34 -16.17
CA ASN A 110 0.27 5.20 -15.44
C ASN A 110 1.06 6.29 -14.68
N ARG A 111 0.57 7.53 -14.75
CA ARG A 111 1.19 8.73 -14.16
C ARG A 111 1.53 8.55 -12.68
N GLU A 112 0.63 7.95 -11.92
CA GLU A 112 0.79 7.72 -10.49
C GLU A 112 1.91 6.72 -10.21
N CYS A 113 1.93 5.61 -10.95
CA CYS A 113 3.00 4.63 -10.80
C CYS A 113 4.35 5.20 -11.24
N ALA A 114 4.41 5.94 -12.35
CA ALA A 114 5.63 6.61 -12.79
C ALA A 114 6.14 7.61 -11.74
N ALA A 115 5.25 8.39 -11.12
CA ALA A 115 5.60 9.31 -10.04
C ALA A 115 6.13 8.57 -8.81
N TRP A 116 5.51 7.46 -8.42
CA TRP A 116 5.98 6.61 -7.32
C TRP A 116 7.36 6.02 -7.59
N LEU A 117 7.59 5.48 -8.79
CA LEU A 117 8.86 4.87 -9.18
C LEU A 117 9.99 5.91 -9.25
N ARG A 118 9.69 7.13 -9.72
CA ARG A 118 10.63 8.25 -9.71
C ARG A 118 10.98 8.67 -8.27
N ALA A 119 9.98 8.85 -7.41
CA ALA A 119 10.21 9.18 -6.01
C ALA A 119 11.03 8.09 -5.28
N ARG A 120 10.75 6.81 -5.58
CA ARG A 120 11.54 5.68 -5.07
C ARG A 120 13.02 5.83 -5.41
N GLU A 121 13.33 6.06 -6.67
CA GLU A 121 14.71 6.22 -7.10
C GLU A 121 15.38 7.43 -6.45
N GLU A 122 14.71 8.57 -6.38
CA GLU A 122 15.26 9.77 -5.74
C GLU A 122 15.58 9.53 -4.26
N CYS A 123 14.63 8.94 -3.52
CA CYS A 123 14.82 8.58 -2.11
C CYS A 123 15.99 7.61 -1.94
N VAL A 124 15.99 6.50 -2.70
CA VAL A 124 17.00 5.44 -2.59
C VAL A 124 18.39 5.95 -3.00
N SER A 125 18.47 6.74 -4.06
CA SER A 125 19.75 7.30 -4.53
C SER A 125 20.28 8.38 -3.59
N PHE A 126 19.40 9.11 -2.91
CA PHE A 126 19.80 10.07 -1.89
C PHE A 126 20.42 9.36 -0.69
N VAL A 127 19.71 8.41 -0.07
CA VAL A 127 20.19 7.76 1.16
C VAL A 127 21.46 6.94 0.94
N ARG A 128 21.59 6.31 -0.24
CA ARG A 128 22.82 5.59 -0.63
C ARG A 128 24.03 6.52 -0.79
N ARG A 129 23.85 7.68 -1.43
CA ARG A 129 24.96 8.64 -1.65
C ARG A 129 25.34 9.41 -0.40
N ALA A 130 24.39 9.66 0.49
CA ALA A 130 24.63 10.41 1.71
C ALA A 130 25.31 9.58 2.82
N GLY A 131 25.43 8.26 2.65
CA GLY A 131 26.07 7.38 3.65
C GLY A 131 25.27 7.22 4.94
N TYR A 132 23.96 7.53 4.92
CA TYR A 132 23.12 7.37 6.11
C TYR A 132 22.79 5.92 6.42
N CYS A 133 22.86 5.05 5.43
CA CYS A 133 22.50 3.65 5.56
C CYS A 133 23.65 2.83 6.14
N ARG A 134 23.32 1.84 6.98
CA ARG A 134 24.22 0.79 7.42
C ARG A 134 24.48 -0.18 6.26
N ASP A 135 25.60 -0.89 6.31
CA ASP A 135 26.02 -1.82 5.25
C ASP A 135 25.08 -3.03 5.13
N ASP A 136 24.47 -3.45 6.24
CA ASP A 136 23.59 -4.61 6.35
C ASP A 136 22.11 -4.32 6.13
N GLU A 137 21.72 -3.03 6.03
CA GLU A 137 20.30 -2.66 5.95
C GLU A 137 19.84 -2.34 4.52
N THR A 138 18.56 -2.61 4.24
CA THR A 138 17.95 -2.21 2.99
C THR A 138 17.71 -0.70 2.95
N ALA A 139 17.70 -0.10 1.75
CA ALA A 139 17.38 1.32 1.60
C ALA A 139 16.00 1.71 2.20
N ARG A 140 15.05 0.77 2.29
CA ARG A 140 13.74 1.01 2.93
C ARG A 140 13.83 1.03 4.45
N GLU A 141 14.67 0.19 5.06
CA GLU A 141 14.96 0.23 6.50
C GLU A 141 15.66 1.52 6.86
N CYS A 142 16.69 1.87 6.11
CA CYS A 142 17.42 3.13 6.22
C CYS A 142 16.46 4.34 6.16
N LEU A 143 15.56 4.39 5.18
CA LEU A 143 14.57 5.47 5.06
C LEU A 143 13.62 5.59 6.27
N ARG A 144 13.26 4.48 6.92
CA ARG A 144 12.41 4.52 8.13
C ARG A 144 13.14 5.07 9.35
N ARG A 145 14.46 4.92 9.40
CA ARG A 145 15.30 5.37 10.52
C ARG A 145 15.71 6.85 10.40
N ILE A 146 15.93 7.34 9.18
CA ILE A 146 16.37 8.72 8.95
C ILE A 146 15.25 9.71 9.31
N PRO A 147 15.54 10.76 10.11
CA PRO A 147 14.57 11.82 10.39
C PRO A 147 14.08 12.52 9.11
N GLN A 148 12.77 12.78 9.03
CA GLN A 148 12.14 13.32 7.81
C GLN A 148 12.73 14.66 7.33
N HIS A 149 13.20 15.51 8.24
CA HIS A 149 13.78 16.81 7.91
C HIS A 149 15.14 16.71 7.18
N VAL A 150 15.84 15.58 7.32
CA VAL A 150 17.10 15.28 6.61
C VAL A 150 16.82 14.89 5.15
N LEU A 151 15.62 14.36 4.87
CA LEU A 151 15.24 13.93 3.54
C LEU A 151 14.87 15.13 2.65
N ARG A 152 15.26 15.04 1.37
CA ARG A 152 14.87 16.04 0.35
C ARG A 152 13.35 16.17 0.26
N PRO A 153 12.81 17.37 -0.04
CA PRO A 153 11.36 17.59 -0.18
C PRO A 153 10.71 16.59 -1.15
N SER A 154 11.37 16.30 -2.27
CA SER A 154 10.89 15.36 -3.28
C SER A 154 10.81 13.92 -2.80
N CYS A 155 11.59 13.55 -1.77
CA CYS A 155 11.49 12.26 -1.11
C CYS A 155 10.46 12.26 0.01
N ARG A 156 10.58 13.16 0.99
CA ARG A 156 9.75 13.15 2.22
C ARG A 156 8.26 13.38 1.95
N ASN A 157 7.93 14.19 0.94
CA ASN A 157 6.53 14.48 0.59
C ASN A 157 5.98 13.48 -0.45
N SER A 158 6.72 12.43 -0.79
CA SER A 158 6.33 11.50 -1.85
C SER A 158 5.42 10.38 -1.33
N ALA A 159 4.55 9.90 -2.22
CA ALA A 159 3.77 8.70 -1.98
C ALA A 159 4.65 7.46 -1.74
N TYR A 160 5.87 7.45 -2.30
CA TYR A 160 6.84 6.38 -2.03
C TYR A 160 7.27 6.37 -0.56
N TYR A 161 7.71 7.51 -0.03
CA TYR A 161 8.14 7.58 1.35
C TYR A 161 7.00 7.27 2.33
N ASN A 162 5.79 7.77 2.06
CA ASN A 162 4.61 7.43 2.83
C ASN A 162 4.33 5.91 2.82
N SER A 163 4.46 5.25 1.66
CA SER A 163 4.32 3.79 1.59
C SER A 163 5.37 3.02 2.41
N VAL A 164 6.59 3.57 2.52
CA VAL A 164 7.66 2.99 3.34
C VAL A 164 7.33 3.11 4.84
N LEU A 165 6.81 4.25 5.28
CA LEU A 165 6.38 4.45 6.66
C LEU A 165 5.19 3.56 7.02
N LEU A 166 4.20 3.48 6.13
CA LEU A 166 2.98 2.70 6.34
C LEU A 166 3.28 1.20 6.45
N TYR A 167 4.12 0.68 5.56
CA TYR A 167 4.61 -0.70 5.66
C TYR A 167 5.36 -0.94 6.99
N GLY A 168 6.10 0.05 7.47
CA GLY A 168 6.78 -0.02 8.77
C GLY A 168 5.82 -0.17 9.94
N LYS A 169 4.75 0.63 9.97
CA LYS A 169 3.69 0.54 11.00
C LYS A 169 2.99 -0.82 10.98
N MET A 170 2.61 -1.29 9.79
CA MET A 170 1.98 -2.60 9.61
C MET A 170 2.88 -3.74 10.12
N LYS A 171 4.18 -3.70 9.82
CA LYS A 171 5.12 -4.72 10.32
C LYS A 171 5.25 -4.70 11.85
N GLN A 172 5.23 -3.52 12.47
CA GLN A 172 5.26 -3.39 13.94
C GLN A 172 4.00 -3.99 14.59
N GLN A 173 2.83 -3.75 13.99
CA GLN A 173 1.57 -4.32 14.47
C GLN A 173 1.56 -5.85 14.40
N GLN A 174 2.00 -6.43 13.27
CA GLN A 174 2.09 -7.88 13.11
C GLN A 174 3.02 -8.53 14.15
N GLN A 175 4.11 -7.87 14.52
CA GLN A 175 5.03 -8.36 15.55
C GLN A 175 4.44 -8.28 16.97
N GLN A 176 3.66 -7.26 17.26
CA GLN A 176 2.97 -7.15 18.56
C GLN A 176 1.87 -8.21 18.69
N GLU A 177 1.16 -8.49 17.60
CA GLU A 177 0.14 -9.54 17.54
C GLU A 177 0.75 -10.93 17.76
N SER A 178 1.87 -11.25 17.10
CA SER A 178 2.53 -12.56 17.29
C SER A 178 3.05 -12.75 18.72
N VAL A 179 3.66 -11.72 19.33
CA VAL A 179 4.14 -11.80 20.72
C VAL A 179 2.98 -11.96 21.72
N SER A 180 1.83 -11.34 21.43
CA SER A 180 0.63 -11.46 22.29
C SER A 180 0.00 -12.85 22.20
N GLN A 181 0.04 -13.49 21.03
CA GLN A 181 -0.43 -14.86 20.84
C GLN A 181 0.47 -15.87 21.54
N ASP A 182 1.79 -15.70 21.48
CA ASP A 182 2.75 -16.60 22.15
C ASP A 182 2.71 -16.47 23.68
N SER A 183 2.32 -15.31 24.22
CA SER A 183 2.20 -15.10 25.68
C SER A 183 0.91 -15.65 26.29
N SER A 184 -0.05 -16.08 25.46
CA SER A 184 -1.34 -16.62 25.89
C SER A 184 -1.41 -18.15 25.80
N ALA A 185 -0.36 -18.79 25.30
CA ALA A 185 -0.19 -20.24 25.21
C ALA A 185 0.68 -20.76 26.35
#